data_AF-M7T7G4-F1
#
_entry.id   AF-M7T7G4-F1
#
_cell.length_a   1.000
_cell.length_b   1.000
_cell.length_c   1.000
_cell.angle_alpha   90.00
_cell.angle_beta   90.00
_cell.angle_gamma   90.00
#
_symmetry.space_group_name_H-M   'P 1'
#
loop_
_entity.id
_entity.type
_entity.pdbx_description
1 polymer ?
#
loop_
_entity_poly.entity_id
_entity_poly.type
_entity_poly.pdbx_seq_one_letter_code
_entity_poly.pdbx_strand_id
1 'polypeptide(L)'
;MQAVHSGTNASPIERDLLPALEQRDAASVTLAKQSAEVRGLLDALTEVEGQSARVARENSSLAAEVLLLAEQSNRGRSRAELESAVTDSDLVAEMAELEAQVRASRKKWRVVKGTASAIVAGSGVDWARDPELRDIVLDDAEEEDPV
;
A
#
# COMPACT_ATOMS: atom_id res chain seq x y z
N MET A 1 38.73 -20.47 -8.44
CA MET A 1 39.78 -21.41 -8.01
C MET A 1 40.05 -22.35 -9.17
N GLN A 2 41.20 -22.25 -9.82
CA GLN A 2 41.59 -23.19 -10.88
C GLN A 2 42.15 -24.43 -10.18
N ALA A 3 41.44 -25.56 -10.29
CA ALA A 3 41.71 -26.74 -9.49
C ALA A 3 43.05 -27.38 -9.89
N VAL A 4 43.87 -27.65 -8.88
CA VAL A 4 45.16 -28.39 -8.95
C VAL A 4 44.98 -29.84 -9.43
N HIS A 5 43.75 -30.29 -9.66
CA HIS A 5 43.37 -31.67 -9.99
C HIS A 5 43.35 -31.95 -11.50
N SER A 6 43.54 -30.93 -12.35
CA SER A 6 43.66 -31.10 -13.81
C SER A 6 45.09 -31.35 -14.29
N GLY A 7 46.06 -31.45 -13.37
CA GLY A 7 47.46 -31.69 -13.71
C GLY A 7 47.73 -33.14 -14.11
N THR A 8 48.74 -33.36 -14.95
CA THR A 8 49.17 -34.69 -15.48
C THR A 8 49.46 -35.74 -14.38
N ASN A 9 49.61 -35.31 -13.12
CA ASN A 9 49.87 -36.15 -11.94
C ASN A 9 48.61 -36.49 -11.11
N ALA A 10 47.40 -36.14 -11.54
CA ALA A 10 46.18 -36.48 -10.80
C ALA A 10 45.93 -37.99 -10.80
N SER A 11 45.68 -38.55 -9.61
CA SER A 11 45.37 -39.96 -9.42
C SER A 11 44.05 -40.35 -10.10
N PRO A 12 43.84 -41.64 -10.42
CA PRO A 12 42.60 -42.09 -11.06
C PRO A 12 41.33 -41.67 -10.29
N ILE A 13 41.38 -41.77 -8.95
CA ILE A 13 40.26 -41.39 -8.08
C ILE A 13 39.97 -39.89 -8.10
N GLU A 14 41.00 -39.04 -8.23
CA GLU A 14 40.82 -37.59 -8.33
C GLU A 14 40.19 -37.18 -9.67
N ARG A 15 40.50 -37.90 -10.75
CA ARG A 15 39.85 -37.68 -12.05
C ARG A 15 38.39 -38.11 -12.03
N ASP A 16 38.08 -39.22 -11.38
CA ASP A 16 36.70 -39.72 -11.25
C ASP A 16 35.83 -38.79 -10.40
N LEU A 17 36.40 -38.16 -9.37
CA LEU A 17 35.69 -37.21 -8.49
C LEU A 17 35.55 -35.81 -9.09
N LEU A 18 36.36 -35.44 -10.08
CA LEU A 18 36.39 -34.10 -10.65
C LEU A 18 35.01 -33.59 -11.11
N PRO A 19 34.19 -34.36 -11.86
CA PRO A 19 32.89 -33.87 -12.32
C PRO A 19 31.93 -33.57 -11.16
N ALA A 20 31.99 -34.37 -10.09
CA ALA A 20 31.16 -34.16 -8.90
C ALA A 20 31.61 -32.93 -8.11
N LEU A 21 32.92 -32.69 -8.03
CA LEU A 21 33.48 -31.49 -7.40
C LEU A 21 33.12 -30.23 -8.18
N GLU A 22 33.22 -30.25 -9.51
CA GLU A 22 32.85 -29.13 -10.37
C GLU A 22 31.35 -28.80 -10.24
N GLN A 23 30.48 -29.82 -10.22
CA GLN A 23 29.05 -29.64 -9.97
C GLN A 23 28.78 -29.05 -8.58
N ARG A 24 29.46 -29.55 -7.54
CA ARG A 24 29.34 -29.02 -6.18
C ARG A 24 29.78 -27.56 -6.11
N ASP A 25 30.89 -27.21 -6.75
CA ASP A 25 31.43 -25.86 -6.71
C ASP A 25 30.51 -24.89 -7.47
N ALA A 26 29.97 -25.30 -8.62
CA ALA A 26 28.96 -24.54 -9.35
C ALA A 26 27.67 -24.33 -8.54
N ALA A 27 27.18 -25.38 -7.88
CA ALA A 27 26.03 -25.31 -6.99
C ALA A 27 26.30 -24.38 -5.79
N SER A 28 27.49 -24.47 -5.18
CA SER A 28 27.89 -23.63 -4.04
C SER A 28 27.96 -22.15 -4.43
N VAL A 29 28.50 -21.84 -5.62
CA VAL A 29 28.51 -20.46 -6.14
C VAL A 29 27.09 -19.95 -6.37
N THR A 30 26.21 -20.80 -6.93
CA THR A 30 24.81 -20.44 -7.18
C THR A 30 24.08 -20.18 -5.86
N LEU A 31 24.24 -21.06 -4.88
CA LEU A 31 23.65 -20.91 -3.55
C LEU A 31 24.14 -19.64 -2.86
N ALA A 32 25.43 -19.33 -2.94
CA ALA A 32 25.99 -18.10 -2.36
C ALA A 32 25.40 -16.84 -3.00
N LYS A 33 25.23 -16.84 -4.34
CA LYS A 33 24.59 -15.73 -5.06
C LYS A 33 23.13 -15.56 -4.65
N GLN A 34 22.36 -16.65 -4.67
CA GLN A 34 20.94 -16.63 -4.27
C GLN A 34 20.77 -16.19 -2.81
N SER A 35 21.64 -16.66 -1.91
CA SER A 35 21.59 -16.24 -0.50
C SER A 35 21.88 -14.75 -0.34
N ALA A 36 22.83 -14.20 -1.10
CA ALA A 36 23.11 -12.77 -1.10
C ALA A 36 21.94 -11.95 -1.66
N GLU A 37 21.30 -12.44 -2.72
CA GLU A 37 20.11 -11.81 -3.32
C GLU A 37 18.92 -11.82 -2.36
N VAL A 38 18.61 -12.96 -1.74
CA VAL A 38 17.55 -13.08 -0.72
C VAL A 38 17.83 -12.13 0.44
N ARG A 39 19.08 -12.04 0.90
CA ARG A 39 19.45 -11.10 1.96
C ARG A 39 19.20 -9.64 1.55
N GLY A 40 19.61 -9.26 0.34
CA GLY A 40 19.36 -7.91 -0.18
C GLY A 40 17.87 -7.59 -0.29
N LEU A 41 17.04 -8.55 -0.71
CA LEU A 41 15.59 -8.39 -0.75
C LEU A 41 14.97 -8.23 0.64
N LEU A 42 15.43 -9.00 1.63
CA LEU A 42 14.96 -8.88 3.01
C LEU A 42 15.36 -7.54 3.63
N ASP A 43 16.57 -7.06 3.36
CA ASP A 43 17.03 -5.76 3.82
C ASP A 43 16.18 -4.62 3.21
N ALA A 44 15.90 -4.69 1.90
CA ALA A 44 15.04 -3.73 1.20
C ALA A 44 13.59 -3.78 1.70
N LEU A 45 13.04 -4.97 1.93
CA LEU A 45 11.70 -5.14 2.49
C LEU A 45 11.61 -4.50 3.88
N THR A 46 12.59 -4.77 4.74
CA THR A 46 12.65 -4.22 6.10
C THR A 46 12.69 -2.68 6.08
N GLU A 47 13.43 -2.10 5.12
CA GLU A 47 13.47 -0.65 4.94
C GLU A 47 12.12 -0.07 4.54
N VAL A 48 11.45 -0.68 3.55
CA VAL A 48 10.12 -0.25 3.07
C VAL A 48 9.07 -0.39 4.18
N GLU A 49 9.07 -1.50 4.92
CA GLU A 49 8.16 -1.71 6.05
C GLU A 49 8.38 -0.66 7.15
N GLY A 50 9.64 -0.34 7.46
CA GLY A 50 9.99 0.72 8.40
C GLY A 50 9.49 2.11 7.97
N GLN A 51 9.62 2.43 6.69
CA GLN A 51 9.09 3.68 6.11
C GLN A 51 7.56 3.71 6.15
N SER A 52 6.90 2.62 5.75
CA SER A 52 5.44 2.49 5.78
C SER A 52 4.88 2.67 7.19
N ALA A 53 5.49 2.02 8.19
CA ALA A 53 5.09 2.19 9.59
C ALA A 53 5.24 3.64 10.10
N ARG A 54 6.25 4.37 9.62
CA ARG A 54 6.44 5.78 9.97
C ARG A 54 5.36 6.66 9.34
N VAL A 55 5.09 6.47 8.04
CA VAL A 55 4.07 7.22 7.30
C VAL A 55 2.68 6.94 7.86
N ALA A 56 2.36 5.68 8.19
CA ALA A 56 1.08 5.32 8.80
C ALA A 56 0.85 6.04 10.14
N ARG A 57 1.89 6.13 10.99
CA ARG A 57 1.80 6.88 12.25
C ARG A 57 1.58 8.37 12.00
N GLU A 58 2.33 8.97 11.07
CA GLU A 58 2.19 10.38 10.72
C GLU A 58 0.79 10.68 10.16
N ASN A 59 0.29 9.83 9.26
CA ASN A 59 -1.05 9.94 8.71
C ASN A 59 -2.12 9.88 9.82
N SER A 60 -2.00 8.92 10.76
CA SER A 60 -2.93 8.82 11.88
C SER A 60 -2.92 10.06 12.78
N SER A 61 -1.74 10.65 13.02
CA SER A 61 -1.59 11.88 13.80
C SER A 61 -2.24 13.08 13.09
N LEU A 62 -1.98 13.23 11.79
CA LEU A 62 -2.56 14.31 10.98
C LEU A 62 -4.09 14.15 10.86
N ALA A 63 -4.59 12.92 10.70
CA ALA A 63 -6.02 12.66 10.68
C ALA A 63 -6.68 13.06 12.00
N ALA A 64 -6.07 12.73 13.15
CA ALA A 64 -6.54 13.17 14.45
C ALA A 64 -6.55 14.71 14.59
N GLU A 65 -5.52 15.38 14.08
CA GLU A 65 -5.45 16.84 14.07
C GLU A 65 -6.55 17.46 13.18
N VAL A 66 -6.77 16.91 11.99
CA VAL A 66 -7.84 17.35 11.08
C VAL A 66 -9.21 17.18 11.72
N LEU A 67 -9.47 16.05 12.40
CA LEU A 67 -10.72 15.84 13.12
C LEU A 67 -10.91 16.86 14.24
N LEU A 68 -9.86 17.15 15.00
CA LEU A 68 -9.89 18.14 16.07
C LEU A 68 -10.14 19.56 15.52
N LEU A 69 -9.50 19.93 14.41
CA LEU A 69 -9.73 21.20 13.73
C LEU A 69 -11.14 21.30 13.14
N ALA A 70 -11.65 20.21 12.57
CA ALA A 70 -13.02 20.14 12.08
C ALA A 70 -14.04 20.30 13.22
N GLU A 71 -13.83 19.66 14.37
CA GLU A 71 -14.66 19.87 15.56
C GLU A 71 -14.60 21.32 16.06
N GLN A 72 -13.42 21.93 16.12
CA GLN A 72 -13.27 23.33 16.54
C GLN A 72 -13.96 24.28 15.58
N SER A 73 -13.80 24.07 14.27
CA SER A 73 -14.51 24.83 13.23
C SER A 73 -16.02 24.67 13.35
N ASN A 74 -16.51 23.46 13.60
CA ASN A 74 -17.93 23.19 13.75
C ASN A 74 -18.49 23.80 15.05
N ARG A 75 -17.76 23.75 16.16
CA ARG A 75 -18.14 24.46 17.41
C ARG A 75 -18.14 25.98 17.23
N GLY A 76 -17.19 26.52 16.48
CA GLY A 76 -17.12 27.95 16.12
C GLY A 76 -18.31 28.36 15.24
N ARG A 77 -18.65 27.54 14.23
CA ARG A 77 -19.86 27.71 13.41
C ARG A 77 -21.12 27.59 14.24
N SER A 78 -21.30 26.57 15.07
CA SER A 78 -22.50 26.47 15.92
C SER A 78 -22.67 27.62 16.91
N ARG A 79 -21.57 28.22 17.42
CA ARG A 79 -21.66 29.42 18.26
C ARG A 79 -22.05 30.67 17.46
N ALA A 80 -21.46 30.84 16.27
CA ALA A 80 -21.81 31.93 15.36
C ALA A 80 -23.23 31.76 14.78
N GLU A 81 -23.66 30.53 14.48
CA GLU A 81 -25.00 30.11 14.05
C GLU A 81 -26.02 30.30 15.18
N LEU A 82 -25.67 30.08 16.46
CA LEU A 82 -26.58 30.40 17.57
C LEU A 82 -26.79 31.92 17.73
N GLU A 83 -25.75 32.72 17.49
CA GLU A 83 -25.83 34.19 17.47
C GLU A 83 -26.53 34.72 16.22
N SER A 84 -26.42 34.03 15.07
CA SER A 84 -27.03 34.43 13.80
C SER A 84 -28.39 33.81 13.51
N ALA A 85 -28.82 32.75 14.21
CA ALA A 85 -30.16 32.15 14.13
C ALA A 85 -31.27 33.14 14.54
N VAL A 86 -30.89 34.25 15.16
CA VAL A 86 -31.74 35.42 15.36
C VAL A 86 -31.98 36.20 14.04
N THR A 87 -31.35 35.82 12.92
CA THR A 87 -31.17 36.64 11.69
C THR A 87 -31.14 35.80 10.38
N ASP A 88 -31.88 34.70 10.32
CA ASP A 88 -31.50 33.47 9.59
C ASP A 88 -32.20 33.24 8.22
N SER A 89 -31.90 34.05 7.20
CA SER A 89 -32.37 33.78 5.81
C SER A 89 -31.23 33.43 4.85
N ASP A 90 -30.04 33.99 5.05
CA ASP A 90 -28.92 33.81 4.11
C ASP A 90 -28.13 32.52 4.38
N LEU A 91 -28.10 32.05 5.63
CA LEU A 91 -27.40 30.81 5.99
C LEU A 91 -28.10 29.55 5.47
N VAL A 92 -29.42 29.56 5.38
CA VAL A 92 -30.19 28.46 4.78
C VAL A 92 -29.83 28.29 3.30
N ALA A 93 -29.59 29.38 2.58
CA ALA A 93 -29.18 29.33 1.18
C ALA A 93 -27.74 28.83 1.02
N GLU A 94 -26.82 29.25 1.90
CA GLU A 94 -25.42 28.80 1.88
C GLU A 94 -25.28 27.32 2.26
N MET A 95 -26.06 26.84 3.23
CA MET A 95 -26.11 25.42 3.60
C MET A 95 -26.62 24.55 2.44
N ALA A 96 -27.68 24.99 1.74
CA ALA A 96 -28.22 24.25 0.60
C ALA A 96 -27.21 24.14 -0.55
N GLU A 97 -26.41 25.18 -0.80
CA GLU A 97 -25.35 25.19 -1.80
C GLU A 97 -24.20 24.26 -1.41
N LEU A 98 -23.75 24.29 -0.14
CA LEU A 98 -22.71 23.40 0.37
C LEU A 98 -23.12 21.92 0.30
N GLU A 99 -24.37 21.60 0.63
CA GLU A 99 -24.91 20.24 0.49
C GLU A 99 -24.95 19.78 -0.98
N ALA A 100 -25.25 20.68 -1.92
CA ALA A 100 -25.22 20.38 -3.34
C ALA A 100 -23.79 20.07 -3.82
N GLN A 101 -22.79 20.83 -3.34
CA GLN A 101 -21.39 20.60 -3.66
C GLN A 101 -20.83 19.30 -3.07
N VAL A 102 -21.23 18.93 -1.85
CA VAL A 102 -20.87 17.65 -1.23
C VAL A 102 -21.46 16.49 -2.03
N ARG A 103 -22.74 16.57 -2.43
CA ARG A 103 -23.38 15.55 -3.29
C ARG A 103 -22.70 15.43 -4.65
N ALA A 104 -22.31 16.55 -5.26
CA ALA A 104 -21.59 16.54 -6.53
C ALA A 104 -20.20 15.88 -6.39
N SER A 105 -19.49 16.16 -5.30
CA SER A 105 -18.19 15.56 -5.01
C SER A 105 -18.28 14.06 -4.74
N ARG A 106 -19.28 13.60 -3.98
CA ARG A 106 -19.55 12.16 -3.76
C ARG A 106 -19.83 11.42 -5.07
N LYS A 107 -20.62 12.02 -5.98
CA LYS A 107 -20.88 11.45 -7.31
C LYS A 107 -19.60 11.30 -8.12
N LYS A 108 -18.73 12.33 -8.14
CA LYS A 108 -17.43 12.27 -8.83
C LYS A 108 -16.53 11.19 -8.22
N TRP A 109 -16.46 11.11 -6.90
CA TRP A 109 -15.67 10.09 -6.19
C TRP A 109 -16.11 8.67 -6.53
N ARG A 110 -17.43 8.41 -6.61
CA ARG A 110 -17.97 7.10 -7.01
C ARG A 110 -17.50 6.66 -8.40
N VAL A 111 -17.44 7.60 -9.36
CA VAL A 111 -16.94 7.31 -10.71
C VAL A 111 -15.45 6.97 -10.69
N VAL A 112 -14.64 7.73 -9.94
CA VAL A 112 -13.21 7.47 -9.80
C VAL A 112 -12.96 6.11 -9.14
N LYS A 113 -13.67 5.81 -8.05
CA LYS A 113 -13.62 4.54 -7.34
C LYS A 113 -13.99 3.35 -8.25
N GLY A 114 -15.10 3.45 -8.97
CA GLY A 114 -15.52 2.42 -9.92
C GLY A 114 -14.49 2.18 -11.04
N THR A 115 -13.87 3.26 -11.53
CA THR A 115 -12.81 3.17 -12.55
C THR A 115 -11.56 2.48 -12.01
N ALA A 116 -11.11 2.84 -10.80
CA ALA A 116 -9.97 2.20 -10.15
C ALA A 116 -10.23 0.70 -9.90
N SER A 117 -11.43 0.36 -9.43
CA SER A 117 -11.85 -1.03 -9.20
C SER A 117 -11.82 -1.85 -10.49
N ALA A 118 -12.31 -1.29 -11.60
CA ALA A 118 -12.27 -1.93 -12.91
C ALA A 118 -10.83 -2.13 -13.42
N ILE A 119 -9.93 -1.17 -13.19
CA ILE A 119 -8.52 -1.29 -13.55
C ILE A 119 -7.86 -2.41 -12.75
N VAL A 120 -8.05 -2.43 -11.42
CA VAL A 120 -7.45 -3.46 -10.55
C VAL A 120 -7.97 -4.85 -10.94
N ALA A 121 -9.29 -5.03 -11.06
CA ALA A 121 -9.90 -6.31 -11.44
C ALA A 121 -9.50 -6.76 -12.87
N GLY A 122 -9.30 -5.82 -13.79
CA GLY A 122 -8.92 -6.09 -15.18
C GLY A 122 -7.40 -6.25 -15.42
N SER A 123 -6.55 -5.92 -14.45
CA SER A 123 -5.08 -5.90 -14.61
C SER A 123 -4.42 -7.29 -14.56
N GLY A 124 -5.13 -8.32 -14.09
CA GLY A 124 -4.57 -9.66 -13.89
C GLY A 124 -3.76 -9.82 -12.60
N VAL A 125 -3.68 -8.79 -11.75
CA VAL A 125 -3.17 -8.90 -10.37
C VAL A 125 -4.10 -9.77 -9.52
N ASP A 126 -3.56 -10.64 -8.65
CA ASP A 126 -4.33 -11.50 -7.75
C ASP A 126 -4.90 -10.71 -6.56
N TRP A 127 -5.83 -9.80 -6.87
CA TRP A 127 -6.48 -8.92 -5.90
C TRP A 127 -7.32 -9.67 -4.86
N ALA A 128 -7.71 -10.92 -5.12
CA ALA A 128 -8.53 -11.71 -4.19
C ALA A 128 -7.75 -12.16 -2.95
N ARG A 129 -6.41 -12.25 -3.05
CA ARG A 129 -5.52 -12.62 -1.93
C ARG A 129 -4.99 -11.43 -1.16
N ASP A 130 -5.07 -10.23 -1.73
CA ASP A 130 -4.65 -8.99 -1.11
C ASP A 130 -5.86 -8.31 -0.45
N PRO A 131 -5.89 -8.17 0.89
CA PRO A 131 -7.02 -7.59 1.60
C PRO A 131 -7.31 -6.14 1.22
N GLU A 132 -6.31 -5.35 0.84
CA GLU A 132 -6.50 -3.94 0.45
C GLU A 132 -7.07 -3.84 -0.96
N LEU A 133 -6.57 -4.64 -1.90
CA LEU A 133 -7.13 -4.68 -3.26
C LEU A 133 -8.51 -5.32 -3.30
N ARG A 134 -8.77 -6.29 -2.42
CA ARG A 134 -10.08 -6.90 -2.27
C ARG A 134 -11.12 -5.90 -1.76
N ASP A 135 -10.77 -5.06 -0.80
CA ASP A 135 -11.66 -3.99 -0.30
C ASP A 135 -12.01 -2.99 -1.41
N ILE A 136 -11.00 -2.58 -2.19
CA ILE A 136 -11.19 -1.69 -3.34
C ILE A 136 -12.16 -2.29 -4.37
N VAL A 137 -12.11 -3.61 -4.61
CA VAL A 137 -12.91 -4.27 -5.66
C VAL A 137 -14.30 -4.71 -5.20
N LEU A 138 -14.44 -5.22 -3.97
CA LEU A 138 -15.69 -5.81 -3.48
C LEU A 138 -16.65 -4.80 -2.85
N ASP A 139 -16.15 -3.65 -2.41
CA ASP A 139 -16.95 -2.54 -1.91
C ASP A 139 -18.01 -2.96 -0.86
N ASP A 140 -17.57 -3.60 0.24
CA ASP A 140 -18.47 -4.12 1.30
C ASP A 140 -19.03 -3.03 2.23
N ALA A 141 -18.82 -1.74 1.94
CA ALA A 141 -19.30 -0.65 2.78
C ALA A 141 -19.78 0.54 1.94
N GLU A 142 -21.07 0.54 1.58
CA GLU A 142 -21.98 1.71 1.57
C GLU A 142 -23.27 1.37 0.78
N GLU A 143 -24.10 0.48 1.30
CA GLU A 143 -25.54 0.50 1.05
C GLU A 143 -26.23 1.06 2.31
N GLU A 144 -26.36 2.38 2.41
CA GLU A 144 -27.38 3.02 3.26
C GLU A 144 -27.58 4.48 2.82
N ASP A 145 -28.48 4.70 1.87
CA ASP A 145 -29.23 5.97 1.79
C ASP A 145 -30.54 5.73 2.58
N PRO A 146 -30.75 6.31 3.78
CA PRO A 146 -32.08 6.36 4.36
C PRO A 146 -32.90 7.44 3.62
N VAL A 147 -34.09 7.04 3.18
CA VAL A 147 -35.12 7.87 2.52
C VAL A 147 -35.60 9.00 3.43
#